data_AF-A0A699WW86-F1
#
_entry.id   AF-A0A699WW86-F1
#
_cell.length_a   1.000
_cell.length_b   1.000
_cell.length_c   1.000
_cell.angle_alpha   90.00
_cell.angle_beta   90.00
_cell.angle_gamma   90.00
#
_symmetry.space_group_name_H-M   'P 1'
#
loop_
_entity.id
_entity.type
_entity.pdbx_description
1 polymer ?
#
loop_
_entity_poly.entity_id
_entity_poly.type
_entity_poly.pdbx_seq_one_letter_code
_entity_poly.pdbx_strand_id
1 'polypeptide(L)'
;AQAKDAQATDVQPKDAPFKGIQYIRRYHGYKKKPQSESEARKNMIAYLKNTKGFKLAFFKGKTYDQIRLIFQARFDANMRFLLKSKE
;
A
#
# COMPACT_ATOMS: atom_id res chain seq x y z
N ALA A 1 25.42 41.61 -20.87
CA ALA A 1 24.73 41.53 -19.55
C ALA A 1 23.49 40.66 -19.75
N GLN A 2 23.42 39.41 -19.27
CA GLN A 2 23.00 39.02 -17.90
C GLN A 2 21.75 39.83 -17.46
N ALA A 3 20.61 39.24 -17.06
CA ALA A 3 20.46 38.10 -16.17
C ALA A 3 18.98 37.63 -16.02
N LYS A 4 18.84 36.32 -15.72
CA LYS A 4 17.92 35.71 -14.73
C LYS A 4 16.46 35.45 -15.08
N ASP A 5 16.23 34.19 -15.43
CA ASP A 5 15.39 33.21 -14.73
C ASP A 5 14.46 33.73 -13.62
N ALA A 6 13.16 33.43 -13.78
CA ALA A 6 12.26 33.19 -12.66
C ALA A 6 11.34 32.02 -13.04
N GLN A 7 11.85 30.82 -12.79
CA GLN A 7 11.11 29.57 -12.82
C GLN A 7 10.00 29.66 -11.77
N ALA A 8 8.76 29.86 -12.21
CA ALA A 8 7.59 29.77 -11.35
C ALA A 8 7.51 28.34 -10.81
N THR A 9 7.56 28.26 -9.48
CA THR A 9 7.53 27.04 -8.69
C THR A 9 6.33 26.19 -9.05
N ASP A 10 6.59 25.04 -9.68
CA ASP A 10 5.69 23.90 -9.74
C ASP A 10 5.31 23.51 -8.31
N VAL A 11 4.11 23.89 -7.89
CA VAL A 11 3.55 23.49 -6.61
C VAL A 11 3.16 22.02 -6.75
N GLN A 12 4.13 21.14 -6.52
CA GLN A 12 3.93 19.71 -6.42
C GLN A 12 2.81 19.40 -5.41
N PRO A 13 1.72 18.74 -5.81
CA PRO A 13 0.75 18.26 -4.85
C PRO A 13 1.34 17.07 -4.09
N LYS A 14 1.66 17.32 -2.82
CA LYS A 14 2.06 16.35 -1.77
C LYS A 14 1.34 15.00 -1.87
N ASP A 15 2.05 14.01 -2.42
CA ASP A 15 2.27 12.61 -1.97
C ASP A 15 1.14 11.69 -1.45
N ALA A 16 -0.12 12.12 -1.37
CA ALA A 16 -1.19 11.29 -0.82
C ALA A 16 -1.88 10.35 -1.84
N PRO A 17 -2.22 10.76 -3.08
CA PRO A 17 -3.01 9.89 -3.98
C PRO A 17 -2.15 8.88 -4.75
N PHE A 18 -0.86 9.16 -4.96
CA PHE A 18 0.02 8.31 -5.75
C PHE A 18 0.26 6.94 -5.10
N LYS A 19 0.38 6.92 -3.76
CA LYS A 19 0.51 5.67 -2.98
C LYS A 19 -0.74 4.80 -3.11
N GLY A 20 -1.94 5.39 -2.97
CA GLY A 20 -3.21 4.69 -3.11
C GLY A 20 -3.38 4.02 -4.48
N ILE A 21 -3.07 4.74 -5.56
CA ILE A 21 -3.11 4.20 -6.94
C ILE A 21 -2.08 3.08 -7.13
N GLN A 22 -0.88 3.21 -6.55
CA GLN A 22 0.13 2.14 -6.55
C GLN A 22 -0.36 0.88 -5.81
N TYR A 23 -1.10 1.04 -4.71
CA TYR A 23 -1.67 -0.07 -3.94
C TYR A 23 -2.81 -0.78 -4.67
N ILE A 24 -3.68 -0.04 -5.36
CA ILE A 24 -4.74 -0.61 -6.20
C ILE A 24 -4.13 -1.44 -7.34
N ARG A 25 -3.07 -0.92 -7.98
CA ARG A 25 -2.29 -1.65 -9.00
C ARG A 25 -1.64 -2.92 -8.44
N ARG A 26 -1.04 -2.84 -7.25
CA ARG A 26 -0.44 -4.00 -6.58
C ARG A 26 -1.51 -5.04 -6.23
N TYR A 27 -2.68 -4.63 -5.72
CA TYR A 27 -3.86 -5.47 -5.45
C TYR A 27 -4.38 -6.21 -6.68
N HIS A 28 -4.47 -5.53 -7.83
CA HIS A 28 -4.76 -6.21 -9.10
C HIS A 28 -3.68 -7.24 -9.47
N GLY A 29 -2.42 -6.98 -9.12
CA GLY A 29 -1.34 -7.97 -9.17
C GLY A 29 -1.56 -9.17 -8.25
N TYR A 30 -2.08 -8.97 -7.04
CA TYR A 30 -2.47 -10.07 -6.13
C TYR A 30 -3.68 -10.87 -6.63
N LYS A 31 -4.56 -10.27 -7.46
CA LYS A 31 -5.66 -10.98 -8.15
C LYS A 31 -5.16 -11.88 -9.30
N LYS A 32 -3.99 -11.62 -9.88
CA LYS A 32 -3.31 -12.62 -10.71
C LYS A 32 -2.86 -13.75 -9.80
N LYS A 33 -3.08 -15.00 -10.20
CA LYS A 33 -2.73 -16.18 -9.37
C LYS A 33 -1.29 -16.03 -8.86
N PRO A 34 -1.07 -15.93 -7.54
CA PRO A 34 0.27 -16.00 -7.00
C PRO A 34 0.86 -17.36 -7.37
N GLN A 35 2.16 -17.39 -7.70
CA GLN A 35 2.85 -18.61 -8.13
C GLN A 35 2.77 -19.71 -7.07
N SER A 36 2.62 -19.32 -5.79
CA SER A 36 2.27 -20.20 -4.67
C SER A 36 1.64 -19.43 -3.49
N GLU A 37 0.95 -20.14 -2.58
CA GLU A 37 0.41 -19.55 -1.34
C GLU A 37 1.50 -18.95 -0.43
N SER A 38 2.69 -19.54 -0.43
CA SER A 38 3.86 -19.05 0.35
C SER A 38 4.29 -17.66 -0.12
N GLU A 39 4.28 -17.43 -1.43
CA GLU A 39 4.64 -16.15 -2.02
C GLU A 39 3.57 -15.08 -1.76
N ALA A 40 2.29 -15.45 -1.91
CA ALA A 40 1.18 -14.60 -1.52
C ALA A 40 1.26 -14.21 -0.03
N ARG A 41 1.59 -15.16 0.84
CA ARG A 41 1.77 -14.92 2.27
C ARG A 41 2.89 -13.91 2.55
N LYS A 42 4.07 -14.07 1.92
CA LYS A 42 5.19 -13.12 2.06
C LYS A 42 4.79 -11.71 1.63
N ASN A 43 4.08 -11.59 0.51
CA ASN A 43 3.65 -10.31 -0.02
C ASN A 43 2.59 -9.63 0.87
N MET A 44 1.67 -10.38 1.49
CA MET A 44 0.71 -9.83 2.46
C MET A 44 1.40 -9.36 3.74
N ILE A 45 2.36 -10.13 4.26
CA ILE A 45 3.16 -9.73 5.44
C ILE A 45 3.97 -8.47 5.14
N ALA A 46 4.60 -8.38 3.96
CA ALA A 46 5.37 -7.20 3.55
C ALA A 46 4.51 -5.94 3.51
N TYR A 47 3.27 -6.04 2.99
CA TYR A 47 2.32 -4.94 3.03
C TYR A 47 1.98 -4.53 4.47
N LEU A 48 1.62 -5.49 5.32
CA LEU A 48 1.25 -5.23 6.71
C LEU A 48 2.41 -4.64 7.51
N LYS A 49 3.66 -5.05 7.27
CA LYS A 49 4.86 -4.47 7.90
C LYS A 49 5.05 -2.97 7.63
N ASN A 50 4.55 -2.46 6.50
CA ASN A 50 4.60 -1.02 6.20
C ASN A 50 3.62 -0.20 7.04
N THR A 51 2.73 -0.89 7.77
CA THR A 51 1.75 -0.29 8.64
C THR A 51 2.26 -0.31 10.08
N LYS A 52 2.23 0.83 10.77
CA LYS A 52 2.64 0.92 12.19
C LYS A 52 1.88 -0.12 13.01
N GLY A 53 2.62 -0.98 13.73
CA GLY A 53 2.07 -1.99 14.65
C GLY A 53 2.29 -3.45 14.24
N PHE A 54 2.66 -3.75 12.99
CA PHE A 54 2.91 -5.14 12.58
C PHE A 54 4.41 -5.49 12.57
N LYS A 55 4.80 -6.44 13.41
CA LYS A 55 6.15 -7.04 13.43
C LYS A 55 6.12 -8.42 12.78
N LEU A 56 7.24 -8.89 12.24
CA LEU A 56 7.33 -10.23 11.64
C LEU A 56 6.94 -11.34 12.63
N ALA A 57 7.30 -11.17 13.91
CA ALA A 57 6.97 -12.11 14.98
C ALA A 57 5.46 -12.34 15.15
N PHE A 58 4.63 -11.35 14.84
CA PHE A 58 3.16 -11.47 14.91
C PHE A 58 2.60 -12.49 13.91
N PHE A 59 3.30 -12.71 12.79
CA PHE A 59 2.89 -13.62 11.73
C PHE A 59 3.50 -15.02 11.88
N LYS A 60 4.42 -15.23 12.83
CA LYS A 60 4.93 -16.57 13.15
C LYS A 60 3.76 -17.42 13.68
N GLY A 61 3.61 -18.64 13.16
CA GLY A 61 2.53 -19.55 13.55
C GLY A 61 1.14 -19.20 13.00
N LYS A 62 0.95 -18.06 12.32
CA LYS A 62 -0.32 -17.74 11.64
C LYS A 62 -0.48 -18.56 10.36
N THR A 63 -1.70 -19.01 10.07
CA THR A 63 -2.02 -19.68 8.80
C THR A 63 -2.16 -18.67 7.67
N TYR A 64 -2.18 -19.15 6.42
CA TYR A 64 -2.44 -18.31 5.25
C TYR A 64 -3.77 -17.55 5.39
N ASP A 65 -4.84 -18.24 5.75
CA ASP A 65 -6.18 -17.64 5.88
C ASP A 65 -6.24 -16.58 6.97
N GLN A 66 -5.59 -16.81 8.11
CA GLN A 66 -5.52 -15.81 9.18
C GLN A 66 -4.80 -14.54 8.72
N ILE A 67 -3.70 -14.68 7.96
CA ILE A 67 -2.96 -13.53 7.42
C ILE A 67 -3.79 -12.82 6.35
N ARG A 68 -4.49 -13.58 5.50
CA ARG A 68 -5.38 -13.06 4.48
C ARG A 68 -6.52 -12.22 5.07
N LEU A 69 -7.14 -12.68 6.15
CA LEU A 69 -8.19 -11.94 6.86
C LEU A 69 -7.68 -10.60 7.41
N ILE A 70 -6.50 -10.59 8.04
CA ILE A 70 -5.89 -9.37 8.58
C ILE A 70 -5.51 -8.40 7.47
N PHE A 71 -4.96 -8.92 6.38
CA PHE A 71 -4.63 -8.14 5.20
C PHE A 71 -5.87 -7.47 4.61
N GLN A 72 -6.96 -8.23 4.41
CA GLN A 72 -8.20 -7.73 3.84
C GLN A 72 -8.83 -6.64 4.71
N ALA A 73 -8.96 -6.87 6.03
CA ALA A 73 -9.49 -5.87 6.95
C ALA A 73 -8.69 -4.56 6.92
N ARG A 74 -7.36 -4.65 6.85
CA ARG A 74 -6.50 -3.45 6.78
C ARG A 74 -6.60 -2.75 5.45
N PHE A 75 -6.66 -3.51 4.37
CA PHE A 75 -6.82 -2.99 3.02
C PHE A 75 -8.14 -2.24 2.88
N ASP A 76 -9.25 -2.84 3.32
CA ASP A 76 -10.59 -2.22 3.26
C ASP A 76 -10.67 -0.95 4.10
N ALA A 77 -10.06 -0.94 5.30
CA ALA A 77 -9.96 0.27 6.12
C ALA A 77 -9.17 1.39 5.42
N ASN A 78 -8.05 1.06 4.78
CA ASN A 78 -7.24 2.01 4.02
C ASN A 78 -7.99 2.54 2.78
N MET A 79 -8.75 1.69 2.09
CA MET A 79 -9.58 2.09 0.96
C MET A 79 -10.71 3.02 1.40
N ARG A 80 -11.41 2.71 2.50
CA ARG A 80 -12.44 3.59 3.07
C ARG A 80 -11.87 4.95 3.48
N PHE A 81 -10.68 4.99 4.06
CA PHE A 81 -10.00 6.24 4.39
C PHE A 81 -9.69 7.06 3.13
N LEU A 82 -9.05 6.43 2.13
CA LEU A 82 -8.67 7.10 0.87
C LEU A 82 -9.87 7.63 0.08
N LEU A 83 -10.97 6.87 0.05
CA LEU A 83 -12.20 7.25 -0.64
C LEU A 83 -12.94 8.41 0.05
N LYS A 84 -12.90 8.46 1.39
CA LYS A 84 -13.47 9.57 2.17
C LYS A 84 -12.68 10.87 2.06
N SER A 85 -11.40 10.83 1.70
CA SER A 85 -10.57 12.04 1.52
C SER A 85 -10.80 12.75 0.17
N LYS A 86 -11.82 12.34 -0.60
CA LYS A 86 -12.17 12.89 -1.91
C LYS A 86 -13.52 13.62 -1.95
N GLU A 87 -14.20 13.73 -0.80
CA GLU A 87 -15.34 14.64 -0.60
C GLU A 87 -14.85 16.03 -0.16
#